data_AF-A0A521HUN0-F1
#
_entry.id   AF-A0A521HUN0-F1
#
_cell.length_a   1.000
_cell.length_b   1.000
_cell.length_c   1.000
_cell.angle_alpha   90.00
_cell.angle_beta   90.00
_cell.angle_gamma   90.00
#
_symmetry.space_group_name_H-M   'P 1'
#
loop_
_entity.id
_entity.type
_entity.pdbx_description
1 polymer ?
#
loop_
_entity_poly.entity_id
_entity_poly.type
_entity_poly.pdbx_seq_one_letter_code
_entity_poly.pdbx_strand_id
1 'polypeptide(L)'
;MSDEKQPDATQQEILYIRQGDQKDGYAEVSVSADKMAVVANFYPPVPGGQFLTWQNISARLEDFHITNGILHDVIQSSIFKTNSTHQPVKGIIIAQGTPPVTEIPEHFVLRKDLLERKPEIDPETARIDWHSISAFTIVKTKEPIARRMNKTDGAAGMDVSGQETPFQIQRMPPFSAGKNVIDHPAGLFAGKSGRLSIDEKGTISIEEVLVLKKGVDFSTGNITFPGDIILSGKIADGFKIYSGGSLTA
;
A
#
# COMPACT_ATOMS: atom_id res chain seq x y z
N MET A 1 -41.73 3.99 -5.63
CA MET A 1 -41.66 4.32 -4.20
C MET A 1 -40.74 3.27 -3.60
N SER A 2 -39.59 3.75 -3.17
CA SER A 2 -38.35 3.00 -3.02
C SER A 2 -38.23 2.50 -1.58
N ASP A 3 -38.22 1.18 -1.40
CA ASP A 3 -37.81 0.56 -0.13
C ASP A 3 -36.27 0.61 -0.04
N GLU A 4 -35.76 1.57 0.72
CA GLU A 4 -34.35 1.70 1.05
C GLU A 4 -34.06 0.90 2.33
N LYS A 5 -33.40 -0.24 2.14
CA LYS A 5 -32.97 -1.16 3.19
C LYS A 5 -31.70 -0.60 3.83
N GLN A 6 -31.80 -0.05 5.04
CA GLN A 6 -30.66 0.42 5.83
C GLN A 6 -30.00 -0.75 6.58
N PRO A 7 -28.65 -0.77 6.73
CA PRO A 7 -27.90 -1.97 7.07
C PRO A 7 -27.79 -2.23 8.56
N ASP A 8 -27.57 -3.52 8.84
CA ASP A 8 -27.30 -4.19 10.10
C ASP A 8 -26.24 -3.45 10.94
N ALA A 9 -26.64 -2.95 12.11
CA ALA A 9 -25.72 -2.37 13.09
C ALA A 9 -25.31 -3.47 14.07
N THR A 10 -24.06 -3.90 13.91
CA THR A 10 -23.31 -4.82 14.76
C THR A 10 -23.61 -4.61 16.25
N GLN A 11 -24.19 -5.62 16.89
CA GLN A 11 -24.44 -5.64 18.32
C GLN A 11 -23.11 -5.58 19.08
N GLN A 12 -22.77 -4.40 19.59
CA GLN A 12 -21.83 -4.27 20.69
C GLN A 12 -22.60 -4.60 21.97
N GLU A 13 -22.31 -5.75 22.58
CA GLU A 13 -22.74 -6.05 23.95
C GLU A 13 -22.04 -5.08 24.91
N ILE A 14 -22.71 -3.96 25.19
CA ILE A 14 -22.34 -3.10 26.31
C ILE A 14 -22.87 -3.76 27.57
N LEU A 15 -22.00 -4.47 28.29
CA LEU A 15 -22.31 -5.06 29.58
C LEU A 15 -22.49 -3.92 30.61
N TYR A 16 -23.73 -3.51 30.86
CA TYR A 16 -24.05 -2.58 31.96
C TYR A 16 -23.85 -3.29 33.30
N ILE A 17 -22.69 -3.12 33.93
CA ILE A 17 -22.48 -3.51 35.33
C ILE A 17 -23.18 -2.45 36.19
N ARG A 18 -24.16 -2.86 36.99
CA ARG A 18 -24.91 -1.96 37.90
C ARG A 18 -23.93 -1.25 38.86
N GLN A 19 -23.89 0.09 38.77
CA GLN A 19 -23.35 0.98 39.81
C GLN A 19 -24.07 0.68 41.14
N GLY A 20 -23.43 -0.07 42.03
CA GLY A 20 -24.05 -0.46 43.30
C GLY A 20 -23.06 -0.66 44.44
N ASP A 21 -21.99 -1.44 44.25
CA ASP A 21 -21.21 -1.94 45.40
C ASP A 21 -19.68 -1.82 45.26
N GLN A 22 -19.17 -1.16 44.24
CA GLN A 22 -17.73 -1.10 44.02
C GLN A 22 -17.10 0.05 44.82
N LYS A 23 -16.74 -0.25 46.08
CA LYS A 23 -16.04 0.71 46.96
C LYS A 23 -14.56 0.89 46.55
N ASP A 24 -13.95 -0.20 46.12
CA ASP A 24 -12.52 -0.26 45.82
C ASP A 24 -12.21 0.29 44.43
N GLY A 25 -10.97 0.76 44.26
CA GLY A 25 -10.45 1.16 42.96
C GLY A 25 -10.40 -0.06 42.03
N TYR A 26 -10.81 0.12 40.79
CA TYR A 26 -10.90 -0.97 39.81
C TYR A 26 -10.39 -0.54 38.44
N ALA A 27 -10.08 -1.54 37.62
CA ALA A 27 -9.73 -1.34 36.22
C ALA A 27 -10.72 -2.07 35.34
N GLU A 28 -11.18 -1.39 34.29
CA GLU A 28 -11.88 -2.00 33.15
C GLU A 28 -10.84 -2.24 32.07
N VAL A 29 -10.77 -3.47 31.56
CA VAL A 29 -9.85 -3.87 30.49
C VAL A 29 -10.68 -4.26 29.29
N SER A 30 -10.31 -3.75 28.12
CA SER A 30 -10.91 -4.09 26.84
C SER A 30 -9.82 -4.47 25.86
N VAL A 31 -10.02 -5.59 25.17
CA VAL A 31 -9.14 -6.04 24.09
C VAL A 31 -9.71 -5.56 22.77
N SER A 32 -8.84 -5.03 21.92
CA SER A 32 -9.17 -4.69 20.53
C SER A 32 -9.64 -5.93 19.74
N ALA A 33 -10.50 -5.73 18.74
CA ALA A 33 -11.06 -6.83 17.94
C ALA A 33 -9.99 -7.62 17.18
N ASP A 34 -8.88 -6.96 16.82
CA ASP A 34 -7.72 -7.56 16.17
C ASP A 34 -6.73 -8.21 17.15
N LYS A 35 -7.00 -8.15 18.47
CA LYS A 35 -6.13 -8.62 19.56
C LYS A 35 -4.71 -8.01 19.55
N MET A 36 -4.53 -6.85 18.91
CA MET A 36 -3.23 -6.20 18.80
C MET A 36 -2.96 -5.22 19.93
N ALA A 37 -3.99 -4.75 20.60
CA ALA A 37 -3.89 -3.81 21.71
C ALA A 37 -4.87 -4.12 22.83
N VAL A 38 -4.43 -3.87 24.06
CA VAL A 38 -5.27 -3.92 25.26
C VAL A 38 -5.34 -2.52 25.83
N VAL A 39 -6.57 -2.02 25.97
CA VAL A 39 -6.85 -0.71 26.54
C VAL A 39 -7.46 -0.89 27.92
N ALA A 40 -7.01 -0.08 28.88
CA ALA A 40 -7.55 -0.05 30.23
C ALA A 40 -8.03 1.34 30.64
N ASN A 41 -9.10 1.33 31.43
CA ASN A 41 -9.61 2.48 32.17
C ASN A 41 -9.45 2.19 33.66
N PHE A 42 -8.73 3.06 34.35
CA PHE A 42 -8.47 2.97 35.78
C PHE A 42 -9.39 3.91 36.53
N TYR A 43 -10.07 3.40 37.56
CA TYR A 43 -10.98 4.16 38.40
C TYR A 43 -10.49 4.16 39.85
N PRO A 44 -10.44 5.34 40.51
CA PRO A 44 -10.01 5.44 41.89
C PRO A 44 -11.05 4.84 42.85
N PRO A 45 -10.65 4.45 44.07
CA PRO A 45 -11.62 4.07 45.11
C PRO A 45 -12.49 5.26 45.52
N VAL A 46 -13.70 4.96 45.98
CA VAL A 46 -14.52 5.92 46.75
C VAL A 46 -14.03 5.95 48.21
N PRO A 47 -14.39 6.99 48.99
CA PRO A 47 -13.99 7.08 50.40
C PRO A 47 -14.33 5.80 51.18
N GLY A 48 -13.32 5.19 51.80
CA GLY A 48 -13.45 3.94 52.55
C GLY A 48 -13.22 2.65 51.73
N GLY A 49 -12.91 2.76 50.44
CA GLY A 49 -12.46 1.64 49.59
C GLY A 49 -10.94 1.48 49.54
N GLN A 50 -10.49 0.33 49.06
CA GLN A 50 -9.08 0.01 48.86
C GLN A 50 -8.53 0.61 47.56
N PHE A 51 -7.27 1.04 47.59
CA PHE A 51 -6.58 1.56 46.42
C PHE A 51 -6.47 0.52 45.31
N LEU A 52 -6.45 1.01 44.07
CA LEU A 52 -6.21 0.17 42.91
C LEU A 52 -4.77 -0.37 42.98
N THR A 53 -4.61 -1.69 42.85
CA THR A 53 -3.31 -2.36 42.91
C THR A 53 -2.98 -3.09 41.61
N TRP A 54 -1.70 -3.47 41.46
CA TRP A 54 -1.28 -4.35 40.37
C TRP A 54 -2.07 -5.66 40.34
N GLN A 55 -2.39 -6.24 41.50
CA GLN A 55 -3.15 -7.50 41.59
C GLN A 55 -4.53 -7.38 40.96
N ASN A 56 -5.20 -6.22 41.08
CA ASN A 56 -6.49 -5.99 40.44
C ASN A 56 -6.37 -5.98 38.92
N ILE A 57 -5.23 -5.55 38.38
CA ILE A 57 -4.99 -5.47 36.93
C ILE A 57 -4.47 -6.80 36.40
N SER A 58 -3.58 -7.48 37.12
CA SER A 58 -3.06 -8.79 36.72
C SER A 58 -4.18 -9.83 36.63
N ALA A 59 -5.13 -9.83 37.58
CA ALA A 59 -6.32 -10.68 37.52
C ALA A 59 -7.14 -10.42 36.24
N ARG A 60 -7.29 -9.15 35.83
CA ARG A 60 -7.98 -8.81 34.58
C ARG A 60 -7.19 -9.21 33.34
N LEU A 61 -5.86 -9.05 33.36
CA LEU A 61 -5.02 -9.51 32.27
C LEU A 61 -5.10 -11.03 32.09
N GLU A 62 -5.14 -11.77 33.21
CA GLU A 62 -5.33 -13.23 33.23
C GLU A 62 -6.72 -13.64 32.72
N ASP A 63 -7.80 -12.96 33.16
CA ASP A 63 -9.17 -13.20 32.67
C ASP A 63 -9.23 -13.14 31.13
N PHE A 64 -8.54 -12.16 30.53
CA PHE A 64 -8.47 -11.95 29.08
C PHE A 64 -7.34 -12.72 28.38
N HIS A 65 -6.61 -13.59 29.10
CA HIS A 65 -5.51 -14.42 28.57
C HIS A 65 -4.39 -13.59 27.90
N ILE A 66 -4.09 -12.42 28.45
CA ILE A 66 -3.04 -11.52 27.94
C ILE A 66 -1.71 -11.98 28.53
N THR A 67 -0.85 -12.52 27.69
CA THR A 67 0.43 -13.13 28.09
C THR A 67 1.64 -12.41 27.52
N ASN A 68 1.43 -11.58 26.48
CA ASN A 68 2.51 -10.94 25.74
C ASN A 68 2.30 -9.43 25.59
N GLY A 69 3.41 -8.70 25.45
CA GLY A 69 3.38 -7.28 25.14
C GLY A 69 2.91 -6.36 26.27
N ILE A 70 2.92 -6.83 27.53
CA ILE A 70 2.45 -6.06 28.69
C ILE A 70 3.39 -4.88 28.98
N LEU A 71 2.82 -3.68 29.05
CA LEU A 71 3.53 -2.43 29.31
C LEU A 71 3.54 -2.12 30.81
N HIS A 72 4.42 -2.82 31.56
CA HIS A 72 4.50 -2.70 33.02
C HIS A 72 4.65 -1.25 33.52
N ASP A 73 5.51 -0.46 32.88
CA ASP A 73 5.77 0.94 33.27
C ASP A 73 4.53 1.83 33.10
N VAL A 74 3.78 1.61 32.01
CA VAL A 74 2.55 2.36 31.71
C VAL A 74 1.45 2.01 32.71
N ILE A 75 1.34 0.73 33.08
CA ILE A 75 0.38 0.28 34.07
C ILE A 75 0.72 0.88 35.44
N GLN A 76 1.97 0.77 35.89
CA GLN A 76 2.40 1.29 37.19
C GLN A 76 2.19 2.80 37.32
N SER A 77 2.58 3.56 36.29
CA SER A 77 2.36 5.02 36.27
C SER A 77 0.88 5.39 36.27
N SER A 78 0.03 4.60 35.59
CA SER A 78 -1.42 4.81 35.55
C SER A 78 -2.10 4.50 36.88
N ILE A 79 -1.68 3.42 37.57
CA ILE A 79 -2.13 3.12 38.94
C ILE A 79 -1.76 4.27 39.88
N PHE A 80 -0.49 4.69 39.87
CA PHE A 80 0.00 5.76 40.73
C PHE A 80 -0.76 7.07 40.50
N LYS A 81 -0.98 7.44 39.25
CA LYS A 81 -1.74 8.64 38.87
C LYS A 81 -3.19 8.55 39.36
N THR A 82 -3.86 7.43 39.13
CA THR A 82 -5.26 7.21 39.54
C THR A 82 -5.42 7.32 41.05
N ASN A 83 -4.55 6.64 41.82
CA ASN A 83 -4.60 6.65 43.28
C ASN A 83 -4.22 8.02 43.88
N SER A 84 -3.25 8.72 43.30
CA SER A 84 -2.79 10.01 43.84
C SER A 84 -3.72 11.17 43.53
N THR A 85 -4.30 11.17 42.32
CA THR A 85 -5.17 12.28 41.86
C THR A 85 -6.63 12.08 42.23
N HIS A 86 -7.01 10.87 42.65
CA HIS A 86 -8.42 10.47 42.83
C HIS A 86 -9.29 10.77 41.59
N GLN A 87 -8.70 10.69 40.39
CA GLN A 87 -9.38 10.89 39.12
C GLN A 87 -9.23 9.65 38.23
N PRO A 88 -10.25 9.32 37.42
CA PRO A 88 -10.16 8.21 36.49
C PRO A 88 -9.16 8.50 35.37
N VAL A 89 -8.36 7.52 35.02
CA VAL A 89 -7.42 7.57 33.90
C VAL A 89 -7.92 6.61 32.83
N LYS A 90 -8.31 7.13 31.66
CA LYS A 90 -9.00 6.36 30.62
C LYS A 90 -8.18 6.23 29.34
N GLY A 91 -8.46 5.19 28.57
CA GLY A 91 -7.92 5.00 27.23
C GLY A 91 -6.43 4.66 27.19
N ILE A 92 -5.91 4.02 28.24
CA ILE A 92 -4.48 3.72 28.34
C ILE A 92 -4.19 2.37 27.69
N ILE A 93 -3.23 2.32 26.78
CA ILE A 93 -2.73 1.06 26.23
C ILE A 93 -1.84 0.40 27.29
N ILE A 94 -2.22 -0.80 27.72
CA ILE A 94 -1.52 -1.55 28.77
C ILE A 94 -0.85 -2.82 28.25
N ALA A 95 -1.20 -3.28 27.04
CA ALA A 95 -0.45 -4.30 26.34
C ALA A 95 -0.56 -4.09 24.83
N GLN A 96 0.50 -4.44 24.09
CA GLN A 96 0.57 -4.30 22.64
C GLN A 96 1.24 -5.52 21.99
N GLY A 97 0.56 -6.12 21.03
CA GLY A 97 1.10 -7.18 20.20
C GLY A 97 2.12 -6.64 19.18
N THR A 98 2.96 -7.53 18.69
CA THR A 98 3.92 -7.21 17.61
C THR A 98 3.23 -7.46 16.27
N PRO A 99 2.99 -6.43 15.43
CA PRO A 99 2.32 -6.63 14.15
C PRO A 99 3.20 -7.47 13.20
N PRO A 100 2.59 -8.31 12.34
CA PRO A 100 3.35 -9.07 11.34
C PRO A 100 3.95 -8.12 10.31
N VAL A 101 5.16 -8.45 9.84
CA VAL A 101 5.82 -7.75 8.74
C VAL A 101 5.48 -8.47 7.44
N THR A 102 4.89 -7.76 6.49
CA THR A 102 4.50 -8.32 5.18
C THR A 102 5.75 -8.67 4.36
N GLU A 103 5.77 -9.87 3.79
CA GLU A 103 6.80 -10.27 2.84
C GLU A 103 6.54 -9.60 1.49
N ILE A 104 7.58 -9.00 0.91
CA ILE A 104 7.54 -8.45 -0.43
C ILE A 104 8.54 -9.25 -1.27
N PRO A 105 8.10 -10.04 -2.26
CA PRO A 105 9.00 -10.80 -3.10
C PRO A 105 9.91 -9.88 -3.93
N GLU A 106 11.01 -10.43 -4.45
CA GLU A 106 11.79 -9.73 -5.49
C GLU A 106 10.85 -9.39 -6.65
N HIS A 107 10.87 -8.14 -7.08
CA HIS A 107 10.01 -7.65 -8.15
C HIS A 107 10.67 -6.50 -8.89
N PHE A 108 10.12 -6.15 -10.04
CA PHE A 108 10.54 -4.95 -10.77
C PHE A 108 9.54 -3.82 -10.59
N VAL A 109 10.06 -2.60 -10.48
CA VAL A 109 9.26 -1.38 -10.46
C VAL A 109 9.54 -0.60 -11.74
N LEU A 110 8.51 -0.48 -12.59
CA LEU A 110 8.58 0.31 -13.82
C LEU A 110 8.85 1.78 -13.51
N ARG A 111 9.60 2.42 -14.39
CA ARG A 111 9.77 3.86 -14.41
C ARG A 111 8.42 4.57 -14.63
N LYS A 112 8.10 5.53 -13.77
CA LYS A 112 6.81 6.25 -13.79
C LYS A 112 6.59 7.03 -15.09
N ASP A 113 7.65 7.60 -15.65
CA ASP A 113 7.62 8.35 -16.90
C ASP A 113 7.27 7.48 -18.13
N LEU A 114 7.45 6.16 -18.05
CA LEU A 114 7.02 5.23 -19.09
C LEU A 114 5.51 4.92 -19.01
N LEU A 115 4.89 5.19 -17.85
CA LEU A 115 3.47 5.01 -17.57
C LEU A 115 2.70 6.33 -17.75
N GLU A 116 3.30 7.46 -17.38
CA GLU A 116 2.71 8.80 -17.44
C GLU A 116 2.96 9.43 -18.82
N ARG A 117 1.91 9.53 -19.63
CA ARG A 117 1.95 10.26 -20.92
C ARG A 117 1.90 11.75 -20.64
N LYS A 118 3.04 12.43 -20.63
CA LYS A 118 3.09 13.88 -20.47
C LYS A 118 3.06 14.57 -21.82
N PRO A 119 2.14 15.52 -22.05
CA PRO A 119 2.21 16.34 -23.25
C PRO A 119 3.45 17.21 -23.21
N GLU A 120 4.07 17.42 -24.38
CA GLU A 120 5.15 18.39 -24.50
C GLU A 120 4.54 19.80 -24.41
N ILE A 121 5.00 20.57 -23.43
CA ILE A 121 4.58 21.97 -23.24
C ILE A 121 5.60 22.83 -23.96
N ASP A 122 5.16 23.63 -24.92
CA ASP A 122 6.01 24.62 -25.56
C ASP A 122 6.43 25.68 -24.51
N PRO A 123 7.73 25.79 -24.18
CA PRO A 123 8.20 26.69 -23.14
C PRO A 123 8.04 28.18 -23.51
N GLU A 124 7.89 28.53 -24.79
CA GLU A 124 7.72 29.93 -25.22
C GLU A 124 6.25 30.37 -25.28
N THR A 125 5.35 29.48 -25.69
CA THR A 125 3.93 29.84 -25.90
C THR A 125 3.00 29.32 -24.81
N ALA A 126 3.50 28.49 -23.88
CA ALA A 126 2.72 27.76 -22.88
C ALA A 126 1.51 27.00 -23.46
N ARG A 127 1.52 26.77 -24.78
CA ARG A 127 0.50 25.97 -25.47
C ARG A 127 0.90 24.51 -25.36
N ILE A 128 -0.08 23.72 -24.96
CA ILE A 128 0.03 22.27 -24.95
C ILE A 128 -0.14 21.84 -26.41
N ASP A 129 0.92 21.32 -27.04
CA ASP A 129 0.79 20.73 -28.37
C ASP A 129 0.20 19.32 -28.24
N TRP A 130 -1.12 19.23 -28.40
CA TRP A 130 -1.84 17.97 -28.36
C TRP A 130 -1.41 17.01 -29.49
N HIS A 131 -0.73 17.48 -30.55
CA HIS A 131 -0.18 16.63 -31.60
C HIS A 131 1.10 15.89 -31.18
N SER A 132 1.74 16.28 -30.08
CA SER A 132 2.98 15.65 -29.57
C SER A 132 2.73 14.42 -28.69
N ILE A 133 1.48 14.14 -28.32
CA ILE A 133 1.12 13.00 -27.48
C ILE A 133 1.15 11.73 -28.33
N SER A 134 2.33 11.14 -28.46
CA SER A 134 2.50 9.81 -29.06
C SER A 134 1.73 8.78 -28.23
N ALA A 135 0.89 7.98 -28.89
CA ALA A 135 0.20 6.84 -28.28
C ALA A 135 1.18 5.72 -27.81
N PHE A 136 2.46 5.82 -28.16
CA PHE A 136 3.46 4.79 -27.96
C PHE A 136 4.59 5.27 -27.04
N THR A 137 4.92 4.46 -26.04
CA THR A 137 6.12 4.64 -25.21
C THR A 137 7.33 4.15 -25.99
N ILE A 138 8.26 5.04 -26.31
CA ILE A 138 9.49 4.74 -27.06
C ILE A 138 10.67 4.82 -26.10
N VAL A 139 11.52 3.80 -26.14
CA VAL A 139 12.74 3.72 -25.34
C VAL A 139 13.96 3.62 -26.24
N LYS A 140 15.11 4.12 -25.77
CA LYS A 140 16.40 4.04 -26.48
C LYS A 140 17.23 2.85 -25.99
N THR A 141 18.13 2.34 -26.82
CA THR A 141 19.10 1.31 -26.43
C THR A 141 19.85 1.71 -25.15
N LYS A 142 19.98 0.76 -24.21
CA LYS A 142 20.56 0.89 -22.85
C LYS A 142 19.77 1.78 -21.88
N GLU A 143 18.60 2.26 -22.26
CA GLU A 143 17.76 3.03 -21.35
C GLU A 143 17.19 2.13 -20.24
N PRO A 144 17.22 2.55 -18.95
CA PRO A 144 16.58 1.79 -17.88
C PRO A 144 15.06 1.78 -18.06
N ILE A 145 14.43 0.64 -17.87
CA ILE A 145 12.97 0.47 -18.00
C ILE A 145 12.32 0.26 -16.64
N ALA A 146 12.89 -0.65 -15.84
CA ALA A 146 12.39 -0.99 -14.52
C ALA A 146 13.56 -1.22 -13.57
N ARG A 147 13.39 -0.85 -12.30
CA ARG A 147 14.38 -1.11 -11.24
C ARG A 147 14.08 -2.44 -10.58
N ARG A 148 15.11 -3.26 -10.34
CA ARG A 148 14.97 -4.48 -9.52
C ARG A 148 14.90 -4.09 -8.04
N MET A 149 13.91 -4.60 -7.34
CA MET A 149 13.72 -4.42 -5.89
C MET A 149 13.97 -5.74 -5.19
N ASN A 150 14.89 -5.76 -4.25
CA ASN A 150 15.22 -6.96 -3.48
C ASN A 150 14.02 -7.42 -2.64
N LYS A 151 14.02 -8.72 -2.34
CA LYS A 151 13.05 -9.31 -1.41
C LYS A 151 13.12 -8.59 -0.06
N THR A 152 11.95 -8.27 0.50
CA THR A 152 11.77 -7.89 1.90
C THR A 152 11.18 -9.10 2.61
N ASP A 153 11.93 -9.67 3.55
CA ASP A 153 11.45 -10.83 4.30
C ASP A 153 10.28 -10.45 5.20
N GLY A 154 9.26 -11.31 5.20
CA GLY A 154 8.18 -11.22 6.15
C GLY A 154 8.57 -11.79 7.51
N ALA A 155 7.90 -11.34 8.56
CA ALA A 155 8.07 -11.85 9.91
C ALA A 155 6.70 -12.05 10.55
N ALA A 156 6.50 -13.20 11.18
CA ALA A 156 5.27 -13.45 11.95
C ALA A 156 5.17 -12.42 13.09
N GLY A 157 3.98 -11.89 13.27
CA GLY A 157 3.63 -11.08 14.41
C GLY A 157 3.24 -11.96 15.60
N MET A 158 2.91 -11.32 16.70
CA MET A 158 2.39 -12.00 17.88
C MET A 158 1.34 -11.11 18.53
N ASP A 159 0.15 -11.66 18.76
CA ASP A 159 -0.92 -10.94 19.42
C ASP A 159 -0.66 -10.83 20.94
N VAL A 160 -1.50 -10.07 21.64
CA VAL A 160 -1.38 -9.86 23.10
C VAL A 160 -1.63 -11.14 23.91
N SER A 161 -2.23 -12.17 23.31
CA SER A 161 -2.44 -13.49 23.93
C SER A 161 -1.29 -14.48 23.70
N GLY A 162 -0.25 -14.05 22.97
CA GLY A 162 0.91 -14.89 22.63
C GLY A 162 0.67 -15.81 21.44
N GLN A 163 -0.40 -15.60 20.67
CA GLN A 163 -0.66 -16.34 19.44
C GLN A 163 0.09 -15.69 18.28
N GLU A 164 0.77 -16.52 17.47
CA GLU A 164 1.43 -16.05 16.27
C GLU A 164 0.41 -15.53 15.25
N THR A 165 0.69 -14.33 14.73
CA THR A 165 -0.07 -13.76 13.62
C THR A 165 0.72 -13.98 12.33
N PRO A 166 0.21 -14.77 11.37
CA PRO A 166 0.94 -15.05 10.15
C PRO A 166 1.18 -13.77 9.35
N PHE A 167 2.34 -13.67 8.71
CA PHE A 167 2.59 -12.60 7.76
C PHE A 167 1.89 -12.87 6.43
N GLN A 168 1.58 -11.79 5.73
CA GLN A 168 1.05 -11.85 4.37
C GLN A 168 2.18 -11.68 3.36
N ILE A 169 1.98 -12.24 2.16
CA ILE A 169 2.87 -12.00 1.02
C ILE A 169 2.18 -10.99 0.10
N GLN A 170 2.83 -9.86 -0.13
CA GLN A 170 2.33 -8.84 -1.05
C GLN A 170 2.45 -9.35 -2.49
N ARG A 171 1.34 -9.33 -3.23
CA ARG A 171 1.35 -9.66 -4.67
C ARG A 171 1.90 -8.48 -5.45
N MET A 172 3.03 -8.68 -6.12
CA MET A 172 3.65 -7.68 -6.98
C MET A 172 3.37 -7.98 -8.46
N PRO A 173 3.34 -6.96 -9.34
CA PRO A 173 3.22 -7.18 -10.78
C PRO A 173 4.36 -8.09 -11.29
N PRO A 174 4.06 -9.14 -12.07
CA PRO A 174 5.03 -10.14 -12.51
C PRO A 174 5.85 -9.68 -13.72
N PHE A 175 6.46 -8.49 -13.63
CA PHE A 175 7.25 -7.95 -14.73
C PHE A 175 8.48 -8.83 -15.02
N SER A 176 8.73 -9.08 -16.30
CA SER A 176 9.86 -9.90 -16.74
C SER A 176 10.45 -9.39 -18.05
N ALA A 177 11.71 -9.77 -18.33
CA ALA A 177 12.37 -9.43 -19.58
C ALA A 177 11.84 -10.30 -20.72
N GLY A 178 11.30 -9.65 -21.74
CA GLY A 178 10.90 -10.24 -23.00
C GLY A 178 11.88 -9.95 -24.13
N LYS A 179 11.36 -9.85 -25.36
CA LYS A 179 12.18 -9.62 -26.55
C LYS A 179 12.85 -8.24 -26.49
N ASN A 180 14.14 -8.19 -26.85
CA ASN A 180 14.92 -6.95 -26.90
C ASN A 180 15.05 -6.21 -25.56
N VAL A 181 14.81 -6.87 -24.42
CA VAL A 181 15.04 -6.33 -23.08
C VAL A 181 16.18 -7.11 -22.42
N ILE A 182 17.09 -6.40 -21.77
CA ILE A 182 18.22 -6.96 -21.04
C ILE A 182 17.82 -7.04 -19.57
N ASP A 183 17.87 -8.25 -19.01
CA ASP A 183 17.79 -8.43 -17.57
C ASP A 183 19.17 -8.24 -16.93
N HIS A 184 19.29 -7.25 -16.04
CA HIS A 184 20.52 -6.89 -15.36
C HIS A 184 20.29 -6.90 -13.83
N PRO A 185 21.31 -7.12 -13.00
CA PRO A 185 21.16 -7.08 -11.54
C PRO A 185 20.53 -5.80 -10.99
N ALA A 186 20.73 -4.67 -11.67
CA ALA A 186 20.14 -3.38 -11.28
C ALA A 186 18.67 -3.19 -11.73
N GLY A 187 18.18 -3.99 -12.68
CA GLY A 187 16.88 -3.78 -13.31
C GLY A 187 16.80 -4.25 -14.75
N LEU A 188 15.69 -3.92 -15.40
CA LEU A 188 15.46 -4.17 -16.82
C LEU A 188 15.92 -2.97 -17.64
N PHE A 189 16.66 -3.24 -18.71
CA PHE A 189 17.18 -2.22 -19.62
C PHE A 189 16.75 -2.52 -21.06
N ALA A 190 16.60 -1.47 -21.86
CA ALA A 190 16.32 -1.61 -23.27
C ALA A 190 17.54 -2.21 -24.00
N GLY A 191 17.39 -3.39 -24.57
CA GLY A 191 18.43 -4.00 -25.41
C GLY A 191 18.55 -3.32 -26.78
N LYS A 192 17.44 -2.73 -27.26
CA LYS A 192 17.37 -1.97 -28.50
C LYS A 192 16.44 -0.77 -28.36
N SER A 193 16.58 0.20 -29.27
CA SER A 193 15.64 1.31 -29.40
C SER A 193 14.36 0.84 -30.08
N GLY A 194 13.20 1.26 -29.57
CA GLY A 194 11.92 0.86 -30.15
C GLY A 194 10.74 1.14 -29.24
N ARG A 195 9.59 0.56 -29.58
CA ARG A 195 8.35 0.71 -28.82
C ARG A 195 8.33 -0.29 -27.68
N LEU A 196 8.11 0.20 -26.47
CA LEU A 196 7.89 -0.63 -25.31
C LEU A 196 6.46 -1.20 -25.34
N SER A 197 6.35 -2.50 -25.12
CA SER A 197 5.10 -3.25 -25.05
C SER A 197 5.11 -4.14 -23.81
N ILE A 198 3.99 -4.23 -23.12
CA ILE A 198 3.82 -5.09 -21.94
C ILE A 198 2.61 -5.98 -22.22
N ASP A 199 2.80 -7.29 -22.18
CA ASP A 199 1.71 -8.24 -22.37
C ASP A 199 0.87 -8.41 -21.08
N GLU A 200 -0.24 -9.14 -21.17
CA GLU A 200 -1.13 -9.43 -20.04
C GLU A 200 -0.45 -10.20 -18.90
N LYS A 201 0.66 -10.89 -19.19
CA LYS A 201 1.46 -11.65 -18.22
C LYS A 201 2.55 -10.80 -17.58
N GLY A 202 2.70 -9.53 -17.97
CA GLY A 202 3.74 -8.62 -17.47
C GLY A 202 5.09 -8.74 -18.20
N THR A 203 5.17 -9.48 -19.30
CA THR A 203 6.41 -9.58 -20.10
C THR A 203 6.64 -8.26 -20.83
N ILE A 204 7.77 -7.61 -20.54
CA ILE A 204 8.15 -6.35 -21.16
C ILE A 204 9.00 -6.64 -22.39
N SER A 205 8.57 -6.19 -23.55
CA SER A 205 9.29 -6.37 -24.82
C SER A 205 9.46 -5.05 -25.55
N ILE A 206 10.48 -4.98 -26.41
CA ILE A 206 10.72 -3.84 -27.29
C ILE A 206 10.53 -4.26 -28.75
N GLU A 207 9.57 -3.62 -29.40
CA GLU A 207 9.26 -3.77 -30.82
C GLU A 207 10.12 -2.78 -31.62
N GLU A 208 10.95 -3.30 -32.53
CA GLU A 208 11.80 -2.51 -33.44
C GLU A 208 11.04 -2.01 -34.67
N VAL A 209 9.84 -2.54 -34.90
CA VAL A 209 8.98 -2.21 -36.03
C VAL A 209 7.65 -1.70 -35.51
N LEU A 210 7.28 -0.49 -35.90
CA LEU A 210 6.01 0.12 -35.53
C LEU A 210 4.97 -0.10 -36.63
N VAL A 211 3.91 -0.86 -36.32
CA VAL A 211 2.82 -1.13 -37.28
C VAL A 211 1.63 -0.22 -37.02
N LEU A 212 1.37 0.69 -37.95
CA LEU A 212 0.29 1.67 -37.91
C LEU A 212 -0.89 1.21 -38.78
N LYS A 213 -1.68 0.28 -38.24
CA LYS A 213 -2.80 -0.35 -38.96
C LYS A 213 -3.89 0.65 -39.39
N LYS A 214 -4.18 1.65 -38.56
CA LYS A 214 -5.26 2.63 -38.79
C LYS A 214 -4.79 3.92 -39.47
N GLY A 215 -3.49 4.06 -39.71
CA GLY A 215 -2.91 5.32 -40.19
C GLY A 215 -2.56 6.26 -39.04
N VAL A 216 -2.39 7.53 -39.37
CA VAL A 216 -2.02 8.60 -38.42
C VAL A 216 -3.09 9.69 -38.44
N ASP A 217 -3.58 10.04 -37.26
CA ASP A 217 -4.69 10.97 -37.00
C ASP A 217 -4.56 11.57 -35.60
N PHE A 218 -5.59 12.31 -35.16
CA PHE A 218 -5.66 12.90 -33.81
C PHE A 218 -5.54 11.89 -32.66
N SER A 219 -5.79 10.59 -32.88
CA SER A 219 -5.66 9.57 -31.84
C SER A 219 -4.23 9.08 -31.65
N THR A 220 -3.39 9.25 -32.67
CA THR A 220 -2.01 8.76 -32.71
C THR A 220 -0.98 9.88 -32.55
N GLY A 221 -1.29 11.07 -33.07
CA GLY A 221 -0.38 12.23 -33.03
C GLY A 221 0.73 12.15 -34.07
N ASN A 222 1.66 13.09 -34.01
CA ASN A 222 2.90 13.00 -34.76
C ASN A 222 3.73 11.82 -34.24
N ILE A 223 4.37 11.09 -35.15
CA ILE A 223 5.11 9.88 -34.80
C ILE A 223 6.58 10.09 -35.12
N THR A 224 7.43 9.93 -34.11
CA THR A 224 8.89 9.89 -34.28
C THR A 224 9.38 8.56 -33.74
N PHE A 225 9.84 7.67 -34.61
CA PHE A 225 10.21 6.30 -34.24
C PHE A 225 11.61 5.95 -34.74
N PRO A 226 12.50 5.39 -33.91
CA PRO A 226 13.90 5.14 -34.28
C PRO A 226 14.09 3.94 -35.22
N GLY A 227 13.11 3.06 -35.36
CA GLY A 227 13.17 1.85 -36.20
C GLY A 227 12.29 1.94 -37.44
N ASP A 228 11.91 0.79 -37.99
CA ASP A 228 11.07 0.72 -39.18
C ASP A 228 9.60 1.01 -38.85
N ILE A 229 8.91 1.66 -39.79
CA ILE A 229 7.47 1.94 -39.67
C ILE A 229 6.75 1.27 -40.84
N ILE A 230 5.74 0.46 -40.51
CA ILE A 230 4.81 -0.13 -41.48
C ILE A 230 3.48 0.61 -41.35
N LEU A 231 3.18 1.44 -42.33
CA LEU A 231 1.93 2.18 -42.45
C LEU A 231 0.96 1.37 -43.32
N SER A 232 -0.25 1.10 -42.85
CA SER A 232 -1.30 0.47 -43.67
C SER A 232 -2.52 1.37 -43.89
N GLY A 233 -2.59 2.48 -43.14
CA GLY A 233 -3.65 3.47 -43.26
C GLY A 233 -3.16 4.78 -43.88
N LYS A 234 -4.04 5.77 -43.94
CA LYS A 234 -3.69 7.11 -44.45
C LYS A 234 -3.12 7.99 -43.34
N ILE A 235 -2.35 8.98 -43.72
CA ILE A 235 -1.92 10.06 -42.84
C ILE A 235 -2.95 11.19 -43.03
N ALA A 236 -3.59 11.62 -41.94
CA ALA A 236 -4.49 12.75 -41.95
C ALA A 236 -3.73 14.07 -42.16
N ASP A 237 -4.42 15.07 -42.72
CA ASP A 237 -3.81 16.36 -43.02
C ASP A 237 -3.25 17.03 -41.75
N GLY A 238 -2.01 17.51 -41.84
CA GLY A 238 -1.32 18.19 -40.74
C GLY A 238 -0.47 17.27 -39.85
N PHE A 239 -0.51 15.95 -40.02
CA PHE A 239 0.32 15.01 -39.26
C PHE A 239 1.61 14.63 -39.97
N LYS A 240 2.65 14.34 -39.19
CA LYS A 240 3.98 13.95 -39.68
C LYS A 240 4.45 12.65 -39.07
N ILE A 241 5.17 11.86 -39.88
CA ILE A 241 5.86 10.64 -39.47
C ILE A 241 7.35 10.80 -39.76
N TYR A 242 8.16 10.57 -38.74
CA TYR A 242 9.61 10.49 -38.82
C TYR A 242 10.04 9.07 -38.46
N SER A 243 10.63 8.36 -39.43
CA SER A 243 11.23 7.05 -39.24
C SER A 243 12.76 7.19 -39.22
N GLY A 244 13.41 6.57 -38.25
CA GLY A 244 14.87 6.41 -38.21
C GLY A 244 15.37 5.25 -39.08
N GLY A 245 14.48 4.34 -39.48
CA GLY A 245 14.75 3.25 -40.39
C GLY A 245 14.04 3.44 -41.74
N SER A 246 13.36 2.39 -42.19
CA SER A 246 12.54 2.42 -43.41
C SER A 246 11.10 2.82 -43.08
N LEU A 247 10.43 3.47 -44.04
CA LEU A 247 8.99 3.69 -44.01
C LEU A 247 8.37 2.93 -45.17
N THR A 248 7.56 1.92 -44.86
CA THR A 248 6.81 1.13 -45.84
C THR A 248 5.33 1.49 -45.69
N ALA A 249 4.69 1.90 -46.78
CA ALA A 249 3.29 2.33 -46.83
C ALA A 249 2.50 1.54 -47.87
#